data_AF-A0A096P9Q3-F1
#
_entry.id   AF-A0A096P9Q3-F1
#
_cell.length_a   1.000
_cell.length_b   1.000
_cell.length_c   1.000
_cell.angle_alpha   90.00
_cell.angle_beta   90.00
_cell.angle_gamma   90.00
#
_symmetry.space_group_name_H-M   'P 1'
#
loop_
_entity.id
_entity.type
_entity.pdbx_description
1 polymer ?
#
loop_
_entity_poly.entity_id
_entity_poly.type
_entity_poly.pdbx_seq_one_letter_code
_entity_poly.pdbx_strand_id
1 'polypeptide(L)'
;MTDAYVLRSAFAVGDDPRTGNPAAVCVVHRNRPGDDDVDAFDDFFNVHSEASVRYQALATELDLSETAFAIREKPLSSDDNSNSMAEYRIRWFTPTQEIGLCGHASMATASRALEFESASRPGISFTYRDGEITIERDANDPSRFIMEMDASAPRSFEGSDVALATIRDAFESSSAFASDEDDIESSLANTEFTVRRNSIGDTFLVIQSSRSDDASACDSVARAYLRLPKPSLENIALVGGRGVCVVVPRTPAGLDIPLSASGARPEYCVRWFGPLVGIEEDPVTGSACCGVAPLLDEIAPPLEPSRDGFRFGYQHSRRGGHVWCAVTRSSGRDRVRVAGRCVSSTRRGV
;
A
#
# COMPACT_ATOMS: atom_id res chain seq x y z
N MET A 1 26.39 7.02 15.30
CA MET A 1 25.88 6.64 13.96
C MET A 1 25.60 7.91 13.18
N THR A 2 26.28 8.17 12.06
CA THR A 2 25.72 9.04 11.01
C THR A 2 24.59 8.23 10.39
N ASP A 3 23.35 8.45 10.84
CA ASP A 3 22.17 7.66 10.52
C ASP A 3 21.77 7.88 9.05
N ALA A 4 22.54 7.28 8.14
CA ALA A 4 22.31 7.37 6.71
C ALA A 4 21.03 6.63 6.32
N TYR A 5 19.89 7.34 6.35
CA TYR A 5 18.65 6.86 5.79
C TYR A 5 18.62 7.03 4.27
N VAL A 6 17.82 6.19 3.61
CA VAL A 6 17.49 6.35 2.19
C VAL A 6 15.99 6.51 2.06
N LEU A 7 15.57 7.46 1.21
CA LEU A 7 14.16 7.57 0.84
C LEU A 7 13.85 6.60 -0.31
N ARG A 8 12.88 5.71 -0.09
CA ARG A 8 12.41 4.75 -1.08
C ARG A 8 10.90 4.79 -1.21
N SER A 9 10.43 4.74 -2.44
CA SER A 9 9.00 4.67 -2.75
C SER A 9 8.64 3.23 -3.09
N ALA A 10 7.77 2.62 -2.30
CA ALA A 10 7.14 1.35 -2.62
C ALA A 10 5.94 1.57 -3.55
N PHE A 11 5.57 0.56 -4.34
CA PHE A 11 4.49 0.64 -5.34
C PHE A 11 4.68 1.73 -6.39
N ALA A 12 5.94 2.05 -6.72
CA ALA A 12 6.25 3.05 -7.72
C ALA A 12 5.77 2.63 -9.12
N VAL A 13 5.40 3.62 -9.93
CA VAL A 13 5.15 3.48 -11.36
C VAL A 13 6.50 3.47 -12.08
N GLY A 14 6.82 2.33 -12.69
CA GLY A 14 8.11 2.14 -13.36
C GLY A 14 9.28 2.40 -12.42
N ASP A 15 10.17 3.31 -12.84
CA ASP A 15 11.35 3.73 -12.07
C ASP A 15 11.25 5.20 -11.60
N ASP A 16 10.04 5.78 -11.51
CA ASP A 16 9.86 7.16 -11.06
C ASP A 16 9.71 7.25 -9.52
N PRO A 17 10.72 7.77 -8.79
CA PRO A 17 10.67 7.87 -7.33
C PRO A 17 9.64 8.87 -6.81
N ARG A 18 9.06 9.71 -7.68
CA ARG A 18 8.01 10.68 -7.32
C ARG A 18 6.63 10.03 -7.21
N THR A 19 6.50 8.79 -7.67
CA THR A 19 5.29 7.97 -7.56
C THR A 19 5.41 6.98 -6.40
N GLY A 20 4.36 6.20 -6.12
CA GLY A 20 4.32 5.23 -5.02
C GLY A 20 4.19 5.87 -3.63
N ASN A 21 4.33 5.05 -2.60
CA ASN A 21 4.30 5.46 -1.20
C ASN A 21 5.72 5.56 -0.61
N PRO A 22 6.21 6.78 -0.28
CA PRO A 22 7.56 6.99 0.20
C PRO A 22 7.72 6.60 1.67
N ALA A 23 8.82 5.92 1.98
CA ALA A 23 9.28 5.67 3.34
C ALA A 23 10.77 6.02 3.46
N ALA A 24 11.16 6.52 4.63
CA ALA A 24 12.57 6.55 5.01
C ALA A 24 12.97 5.20 5.57
N VAL A 25 14.11 4.66 5.09
CA VAL A 25 14.59 3.35 5.51
C VAL A 25 16.01 3.45 6.06
N CYS A 26 16.18 2.96 7.27
CA CYS A 26 17.46 2.82 7.97
C CYS A 26 17.77 1.33 8.11
N VAL A 27 18.81 0.86 7.41
CA VAL A 27 19.25 -0.54 7.51
C VAL A 27 20.63 -0.57 8.15
N VAL A 28 20.71 -1.19 9.33
CA VAL A 28 21.93 -1.33 10.13
C VAL A 28 22.40 -2.79 10.08
N HIS A 29 23.71 -2.99 9.96
CA HIS A 29 24.34 -4.31 9.90
C HIS A 29 25.28 -4.51 11.08
N ARG A 30 25.29 -5.73 11.67
CA ARG A 30 26.32 -6.12 12.65
C ARG A 30 27.71 -6.08 11.99
N ASN A 31 28.69 -5.50 12.70
CA ASN A 31 30.13 -5.53 12.39
C ASN A 31 30.57 -4.78 11.12
N ARG A 32 30.00 -3.61 10.83
CA ARG A 32 30.68 -2.66 9.95
C ARG A 32 31.89 -2.08 10.70
N PRO A 33 33.09 -1.98 10.10
CA PRO A 33 34.22 -1.36 10.79
C PRO A 33 33.86 0.07 11.24
N GLY A 34 33.80 0.31 12.55
CA GLY A 34 33.39 1.60 13.15
C GLY A 34 31.99 1.64 13.79
N ASP A 35 31.18 0.58 13.68
CA ASP A 35 29.89 0.44 14.38
C ASP A 35 30.08 -0.44 15.63
N ASP A 36 30.62 0.15 16.72
CA ASP A 36 30.88 -0.52 18.01
C ASP A 36 29.65 -0.52 18.95
N ASP A 37 28.46 -0.16 18.47
CA ASP A 37 27.25 -0.04 19.29
C ASP A 37 26.60 -1.42 19.52
N VAL A 38 27.27 -2.25 20.32
CA VAL A 38 26.83 -3.61 20.69
C VAL A 38 25.50 -3.57 21.47
N ASP A 39 25.26 -2.49 22.22
CA ASP A 39 24.06 -2.29 23.05
C ASP A 39 22.77 -2.05 22.22
N ALA A 40 22.89 -1.57 20.98
CA ALA A 40 21.73 -1.35 20.10
C ALA A 40 21.09 -2.65 19.59
N PHE A 41 21.81 -3.77 19.67
CA PHE A 41 21.36 -5.05 19.12
C PHE A 41 20.56 -5.89 20.11
N ASP A 42 20.97 -5.96 21.37
CA ASP A 42 20.27 -6.79 22.35
C ASP A 42 19.00 -6.09 22.88
N ASP A 43 18.98 -4.74 22.85
CA ASP A 43 17.89 -3.91 23.37
C ASP A 43 16.97 -3.31 22.27
N PHE A 44 17.03 -3.83 21.04
CA PHE A 44 16.38 -3.25 19.87
C PHE A 44 14.87 -2.97 20.03
N PHE A 45 14.15 -3.84 20.74
CA PHE A 45 12.71 -3.68 20.99
C PHE A 45 12.37 -2.92 22.27
N ASN A 46 13.36 -2.52 23.08
CA ASN A 46 13.11 -1.74 24.28
C ASN A 46 12.73 -0.30 23.93
N VAL A 47 11.47 0.03 24.17
CA VAL A 47 10.88 1.34 23.92
C VAL A 47 11.53 2.48 24.72
N HIS A 48 12.24 2.15 25.81
CA HIS A 48 12.90 3.13 26.67
C HIS A 48 14.40 3.28 26.39
N SER A 49 14.93 2.56 25.39
CA SER A 49 16.34 2.67 25.02
C SER A 49 16.66 4.03 24.37
N GLU A 50 17.91 4.46 24.47
CA GLU A 50 18.36 5.69 23.82
C GLU A 50 18.18 5.62 22.29
N ALA A 51 18.33 4.42 21.70
CA ALA A 51 18.05 4.16 20.30
C ALA A 51 16.58 4.43 19.95
N SER A 52 15.61 3.97 20.76
CA SER A 52 14.19 4.24 20.53
C SER A 52 13.87 5.74 20.52
N VAL A 53 14.49 6.52 21.41
CA VAL A 53 14.33 7.98 21.44
C VAL A 53 14.87 8.61 20.16
N ARG A 54 16.03 8.16 19.69
CA ARG A 54 16.63 8.63 18.42
C ARG A 54 15.78 8.25 17.21
N TYR A 55 15.23 7.04 17.17
CA TYR A 55 14.35 6.58 16.07
C TYR A 55 13.10 7.46 15.96
N GLN A 56 12.45 7.77 17.08
CA GLN A 56 11.30 8.67 17.09
C GLN A 56 11.69 10.10 16.70
N ALA A 57 12.84 10.61 17.18
CA ALA A 57 13.31 11.95 16.85
C ALA A 57 13.58 12.09 15.33
N LEU A 58 14.24 11.11 14.72
CA LEU A 58 14.46 11.10 13.27
C LEU A 58 13.14 10.99 12.50
N ALA A 59 12.22 10.11 12.90
CA ALA A 59 10.91 10.00 12.25
C ALA A 59 10.11 11.33 12.33
N THR A 60 10.25 12.06 13.43
CA THR A 60 9.68 13.40 13.61
C THR A 60 10.30 14.41 12.67
N GLU A 61 11.63 14.41 12.54
CA GLU A 61 12.37 15.34 11.66
C GLU A 61 12.06 15.12 10.18
N LEU A 62 11.93 13.86 9.76
CA LEU A 62 11.69 13.51 8.37
C LEU A 62 10.27 13.82 7.88
N ASP A 63 9.29 13.87 8.81
CA ASP A 63 7.89 14.20 8.55
C ASP A 63 7.29 13.42 7.36
N LEU A 64 7.61 12.13 7.29
CA LEU A 64 7.03 11.17 6.35
C LEU A 64 5.93 10.37 7.04
N SER A 65 5.07 9.72 6.25
CA SER A 65 4.07 8.79 6.80
C SER A 65 4.72 7.74 7.70
N GLU A 66 5.85 7.14 7.26
CA GLU A 66 6.61 6.18 8.04
C GLU A 66 8.12 6.25 7.81
N THR A 67 8.86 6.03 8.90
CA THR A 67 10.29 5.74 8.93
C THR A 67 10.50 4.34 9.51
N ALA A 68 11.27 3.51 8.81
CA ALA A 68 11.56 2.14 9.21
C ALA A 68 13.03 1.96 9.61
N PHE A 69 13.24 1.23 10.70
CA PHE A 69 14.57 0.87 11.20
C PHE A 69 14.68 -0.65 11.19
N ALA A 70 15.64 -1.18 10.45
CA ALA A 70 15.87 -2.61 10.36
C ALA A 70 17.31 -2.97 10.69
N ILE A 71 17.46 -4.09 11.41
CA ILE A 71 18.74 -4.60 11.85
C ILE A 71 18.89 -6.05 11.41
N ARG A 72 20.00 -6.37 10.75
CA ARG A 72 20.30 -7.75 10.35
C ARG A 72 20.61 -8.61 11.57
N GLU A 73 19.97 -9.79 11.68
CA GLU A 73 20.15 -10.67 12.85
C GLU A 73 21.52 -11.34 12.89
N LYS A 74 21.92 -11.98 11.79
CA LYS A 74 23.25 -12.61 11.67
C LYS A 74 24.25 -11.60 11.07
N PRO A 75 25.56 -11.73 11.28
CA PRO A 75 26.56 -10.96 10.52
C PRO A 75 26.53 -11.33 9.02
N LEU A 76 26.82 -10.39 8.12
CA LEU A 76 26.85 -10.65 6.67
C LEU A 76 27.88 -11.74 6.26
N SER A 77 28.92 -11.94 7.07
CA SER A 77 30.00 -12.90 6.86
C SER A 77 29.73 -14.31 7.41
N SER A 78 28.58 -14.57 8.02
CA SER A 78 28.25 -15.91 8.51
C SER A 78 28.01 -16.87 7.35
N ASP A 79 28.38 -18.15 7.50
CA ASP A 79 28.02 -19.28 6.61
C ASP A 79 26.49 -19.57 6.65
N ASP A 80 25.69 -18.54 6.39
CA ASP A 80 24.24 -18.62 6.31
C ASP A 80 23.85 -19.11 4.91
N ASN A 81 22.83 -19.97 4.84
CA ASN A 81 22.38 -20.53 3.58
C ASN A 81 21.88 -19.40 2.67
N SER A 82 22.66 -19.06 1.63
CA SER A 82 22.33 -17.95 0.72
C SER A 82 21.05 -18.16 -0.10
N ASN A 83 20.42 -19.34 0.01
CA ASN A 83 19.16 -19.68 -0.64
C ASN A 83 17.94 -19.56 0.30
N SER A 84 18.13 -19.21 1.59
CA SER A 84 17.03 -18.90 2.51
C SER A 84 16.82 -17.39 2.67
N MET A 85 15.66 -17.03 3.24
CA MET A 85 15.33 -15.65 3.60
C MET A 85 16.42 -15.06 4.51
N ALA A 86 16.77 -13.78 4.31
CA ALA A 86 17.60 -13.08 5.30
C ALA A 86 16.76 -12.63 6.49
N GLU A 87 17.27 -12.86 7.69
CA GLU A 87 16.58 -12.54 8.93
C GLU A 87 16.98 -11.14 9.42
N TYR A 88 15.99 -10.30 9.63
CA TYR A 88 16.13 -8.94 10.14
C TYR A 88 15.10 -8.70 11.25
N ARG A 89 15.41 -7.82 12.21
CA ARG A 89 14.40 -7.18 13.05
C ARG A 89 14.01 -5.84 12.46
N ILE A 90 12.75 -5.43 12.62
CA ILE A 90 12.25 -4.16 12.12
C ILE A 90 11.33 -3.45 13.11
N ARG A 91 11.34 -2.12 13.07
CA ARG A 91 10.41 -1.22 13.77
C ARG A 91 9.99 -0.10 12.84
N TRP A 92 8.79 0.43 13.03
CA TRP A 92 8.22 1.51 12.20
C TRP A 92 7.73 2.65 13.09
N PHE A 93 7.99 3.86 12.64
CA PHE A 93 7.63 5.08 13.36
C PHE A 93 6.95 6.06 12.42
N THR A 94 5.83 6.61 12.86
CA THR A 94 5.28 7.86 12.33
C THR A 94 5.99 9.03 13.02
N PRO A 95 5.74 10.29 12.63
CA PRO A 95 6.32 11.45 13.31
C PRO A 95 5.95 11.56 14.79
N THR A 96 4.91 10.83 15.26
CA THR A 96 4.39 10.97 16.63
C THR A 96 4.51 9.71 17.47
N GLN A 97 4.63 8.52 16.86
CA GLN A 97 4.69 7.26 17.61
C GLN A 97 5.26 6.08 16.81
N GLU A 98 5.69 5.04 17.53
CA GLU A 98 5.90 3.70 16.97
C GLU A 98 4.55 3.06 16.57
N ILE A 99 4.54 2.32 15.47
CA ILE A 99 3.38 1.53 15.01
C ILE A 99 3.74 0.05 14.85
N GLY A 100 2.74 -0.82 15.00
CA GLY A 100 2.95 -2.26 15.10
C GLY A 100 3.28 -2.97 13.77
N LEU A 101 2.86 -2.42 12.63
CA LEU A 101 3.13 -2.97 11.30
C LEU A 101 2.90 -1.92 10.21
N CYS A 102 3.82 -1.82 9.25
CA CYS A 102 3.60 -1.04 8.03
C CYS A 102 4.10 -1.78 6.78
N GLY A 103 3.18 -2.12 5.88
CA GLY A 103 3.49 -2.94 4.69
C GLY A 103 4.39 -2.25 3.67
N HIS A 104 4.09 -1.00 3.29
CA HIS A 104 4.87 -0.32 2.25
C HIS A 104 6.31 0.00 2.74
N ALA A 105 6.45 0.42 4.00
CA ALA A 105 7.75 0.68 4.61
C ALA A 105 8.56 -0.62 4.79
N SER A 106 7.90 -1.75 5.08
CA SER A 106 8.53 -3.08 5.05
C SER A 106 9.06 -3.43 3.66
N MET A 107 8.26 -3.22 2.61
CA MET A 107 8.68 -3.50 1.23
C MET A 107 9.86 -2.60 0.81
N ALA A 108 9.78 -1.30 1.11
CA ALA A 108 10.85 -0.35 0.87
C ALA A 108 12.14 -0.78 1.60
N THR A 109 12.03 -1.18 2.87
CA THR A 109 13.15 -1.62 3.70
C THR A 109 13.77 -2.92 3.17
N ALA A 110 12.95 -3.91 2.81
CA ALA A 110 13.45 -5.15 2.21
C ALA A 110 14.19 -4.89 0.90
N SER A 111 13.67 -4.02 0.04
CA SER A 111 14.32 -3.66 -1.22
C SER A 111 15.71 -3.05 -1.00
N ARG A 112 15.91 -2.31 0.11
CA ARG A 112 17.22 -1.76 0.50
C ARG A 112 18.11 -2.82 1.14
N ALA A 113 17.58 -3.59 2.09
CA ALA A 113 18.34 -4.63 2.78
C ALA A 113 18.91 -5.66 1.79
N LEU A 114 18.13 -6.04 0.78
CA LEU A 114 18.52 -6.98 -0.27
C LEU A 114 19.67 -6.49 -1.18
N GLU A 115 20.02 -5.20 -1.16
CA GLU A 115 21.21 -4.69 -1.88
C GLU A 115 22.52 -5.06 -1.18
N PHE A 116 22.45 -5.41 0.10
CA PHE A 116 23.59 -5.87 0.89
C PHE A 116 23.69 -7.39 0.95
N GLU A 117 22.67 -8.11 0.51
CA GLU A 117 22.60 -9.57 0.53
C GLU A 117 23.04 -10.18 -0.80
N SER A 118 23.32 -11.49 -0.79
CA SER A 118 23.53 -12.27 -2.03
C SER A 118 22.33 -12.14 -2.98
N ALA A 119 22.62 -12.05 -4.28
CA ALA A 119 21.59 -12.04 -5.33
C ALA A 119 20.72 -13.33 -5.34
N SER A 120 21.24 -14.43 -4.79
CA SER A 120 20.50 -15.70 -4.65
C SER A 120 19.43 -15.68 -3.55
N ARG A 121 19.45 -14.68 -2.65
CA ARG A 121 18.50 -14.64 -1.54
C ARG A 121 17.08 -14.39 -2.09
N PRO A 122 16.10 -15.26 -1.74
CA PRO A 122 14.74 -15.11 -2.20
C PRO A 122 14.03 -13.88 -1.61
N GLY A 123 14.48 -13.37 -0.46
CA GLY A 123 13.85 -12.21 0.19
C GLY A 123 14.37 -11.92 1.60
N ILE A 124 13.61 -11.11 2.33
CA ILE A 124 13.82 -10.77 3.75
C ILE A 124 12.65 -11.28 4.61
N SER A 125 12.97 -11.94 5.72
CA SER A 125 12.05 -12.17 6.83
C SER A 125 12.33 -11.12 7.90
N PHE A 126 11.29 -10.39 8.28
CA PHE A 126 11.34 -9.38 9.33
C PHE A 126 10.61 -9.88 10.57
N THR A 127 11.31 -9.98 11.69
CA THR A 127 10.71 -10.10 13.02
C THR A 127 10.43 -8.70 13.58
N TYR A 128 9.22 -8.49 14.09
CA TYR A 128 8.83 -7.29 14.84
C TYR A 128 8.22 -7.73 16.18
N ARG A 129 7.84 -6.77 17.05
CA ARG A 129 7.43 -7.05 18.44
C ARG A 129 6.38 -8.16 18.56
N ASP A 130 5.38 -8.13 17.68
CA ASP A 130 4.18 -8.96 17.79
C ASP A 130 4.05 -10.00 16.65
N GLY A 131 5.08 -10.21 15.83
CA GLY A 131 5.01 -11.16 14.74
C GLY A 131 6.17 -11.13 13.74
N GLU A 132 5.90 -11.71 12.56
CA GLU A 132 6.83 -11.80 11.44
C GLU A 132 6.14 -11.36 10.15
N ILE A 133 6.89 -10.73 9.25
CA ILE A 133 6.46 -10.42 7.88
C ILE A 133 7.57 -10.75 6.89
N THR A 134 7.19 -11.41 5.80
CA THR A 134 8.10 -11.85 4.74
C THR A 134 7.91 -10.98 3.52
N ILE A 135 9.02 -10.48 2.97
CA ILE A 135 9.08 -9.79 1.69
C ILE A 135 9.97 -10.58 0.72
N GLU A 136 9.38 -11.10 -0.34
CA GLU A 136 10.05 -11.90 -1.37
C GLU A 136 10.39 -11.05 -2.60
N ARG A 137 11.46 -11.41 -3.29
CA ARG A 137 11.70 -10.99 -4.67
C ARG A 137 10.71 -11.72 -5.56
N ASP A 138 10.16 -11.01 -6.53
CA ASP A 138 9.40 -11.68 -7.58
C ASP A 138 10.35 -12.38 -8.56
N ALA A 139 10.15 -13.69 -8.74
CA ALA A 139 10.93 -14.49 -9.68
C ALA A 139 10.69 -14.09 -11.16
N ASN A 140 9.55 -13.48 -11.46
CA ASN A 140 9.17 -13.05 -12.81
C ASN A 140 9.56 -11.59 -13.10
N ASP A 141 9.75 -10.76 -12.07
CA ASP A 141 10.17 -9.36 -12.20
C ASP A 141 11.07 -8.95 -11.01
N PRO A 142 12.41 -8.89 -11.18
CA PRO A 142 13.33 -8.63 -10.08
C PRO A 142 13.21 -7.23 -9.46
N SER A 143 12.47 -6.32 -10.10
CA SER A 143 12.17 -4.99 -9.57
C SER A 143 10.91 -4.95 -8.67
N ARG A 144 10.11 -6.03 -8.71
CA ARG A 144 8.88 -6.20 -7.94
C ARG A 144 9.17 -7.04 -6.69
N PHE A 145 8.61 -6.60 -5.57
CA PHE A 145 8.68 -7.29 -4.29
C PHE A 145 7.28 -7.71 -3.86
N ILE A 146 7.17 -8.85 -3.21
CA ILE A 146 5.89 -9.47 -2.83
C ILE A 146 5.86 -9.58 -1.31
N MET A 147 4.78 -9.09 -0.69
CA MET A 147 4.45 -9.34 0.71
C MET A 147 3.18 -10.20 0.78
N GLU A 148 3.05 -11.02 1.81
CA GLU A 148 1.81 -11.78 2.06
C GLU A 148 1.16 -11.36 3.39
N MET A 149 -0.09 -10.93 3.32
CA MET A 149 -0.87 -10.44 4.46
C MET A 149 -2.16 -11.24 4.64
N ASP A 150 -2.80 -11.12 5.80
CA ASP A 150 -4.13 -11.68 6.01
C ASP A 150 -5.16 -10.98 5.11
N ALA A 151 -6.04 -11.74 4.46
CA ALA A 151 -7.14 -11.17 3.73
C ALA A 151 -8.12 -10.48 4.69
N SER A 152 -8.58 -9.28 4.33
CA SER A 152 -9.56 -8.51 5.08
C SER A 152 -10.78 -8.23 4.19
N ALA A 153 -11.45 -9.30 3.78
CA ALA A 153 -12.58 -9.23 2.85
C ALA A 153 -13.70 -8.34 3.43
N PRO A 154 -14.11 -7.27 2.72
CA PRO A 154 -15.14 -6.37 3.20
C PRO A 154 -16.53 -6.99 3.05
N ARG A 155 -17.40 -6.73 4.02
CA ARG A 155 -18.77 -7.27 4.08
C ARG A 155 -19.79 -6.14 4.21
N SER A 156 -21.04 -6.42 3.89
CA SER A 156 -22.16 -5.52 4.21
C SER A 156 -22.24 -5.30 5.72
N PHE A 157 -22.69 -4.11 6.13
CA PHE A 157 -22.82 -3.72 7.53
C PHE A 157 -24.03 -2.81 7.73
N GLU A 158 -24.52 -2.74 8.95
CA GLU A 158 -25.63 -1.86 9.32
C GLU A 158 -25.23 -0.38 9.13
N GLY A 159 -26.08 0.40 8.46
CA GLY A 159 -25.78 1.80 8.13
C GLY A 159 -24.98 1.99 6.84
N SER A 160 -24.82 0.96 5.99
CA SER A 160 -24.20 1.09 4.66
C SER A 160 -24.86 2.17 3.79
N ASP A 161 -26.18 2.35 3.90
CA ASP A 161 -26.92 3.35 3.11
C ASP A 161 -26.61 4.78 3.58
N VAL A 162 -26.45 4.96 4.89
CA VAL A 162 -26.02 6.24 5.48
C VAL A 162 -24.58 6.53 5.06
N ALA A 163 -23.69 5.54 5.19
CA ALA A 163 -22.31 5.67 4.74
C ALA A 163 -22.23 6.01 3.24
N LEU A 164 -23.04 5.36 2.40
CA LEU A 164 -23.12 5.68 0.97
C LEU A 164 -23.55 7.13 0.75
N ALA A 165 -24.64 7.58 1.39
CA ALA A 165 -25.11 8.95 1.25
C ALA A 165 -24.05 9.98 1.69
N THR A 166 -23.37 9.72 2.81
CA THR A 166 -22.29 10.58 3.32
C THR A 166 -21.08 10.59 2.37
N ILE A 167 -20.68 9.44 1.82
CA ILE A 167 -19.59 9.37 0.85
C ILE A 167 -19.97 10.13 -0.43
N ARG A 168 -21.18 9.93 -0.95
CA ARG A 168 -21.65 10.66 -2.13
C ARG A 168 -21.65 12.17 -1.88
N ASP A 169 -22.16 12.63 -0.75
CA ASP A 169 -22.12 14.04 -0.37
C ASP A 169 -20.67 14.56 -0.27
N ALA A 170 -19.72 13.74 0.18
CA ALA A 170 -18.30 14.13 0.22
C ALA A 170 -17.68 14.40 -1.16
N PHE A 171 -18.15 13.73 -2.20
CA PHE A 171 -17.61 13.87 -3.56
C PHE A 171 -18.47 14.79 -4.42
N GLU A 172 -19.77 14.51 -4.48
CA GLU A 172 -20.73 15.09 -5.43
C GLU A 172 -21.14 16.53 -5.08
N SER A 173 -20.95 16.98 -3.83
CA SER A 173 -21.18 18.38 -3.44
C SER A 173 -20.08 19.34 -3.92
N SER A 174 -18.94 18.82 -4.35
CA SER A 174 -17.84 19.63 -4.86
C SER A 174 -18.19 20.23 -6.23
N SER A 175 -17.95 21.52 -6.41
CA SER A 175 -18.13 22.16 -7.72
C SER A 175 -17.17 21.66 -8.80
N ALA A 176 -16.09 20.98 -8.39
CA ALA A 176 -15.15 20.31 -9.30
C ALA A 176 -15.57 18.88 -9.64
N PHE A 177 -16.62 18.35 -9.00
CA PHE A 177 -17.14 17.03 -9.33
C PHE A 177 -17.77 17.07 -10.72
N ALA A 178 -17.34 16.14 -11.57
CA ALA A 178 -17.82 15.99 -12.95
C ALA A 178 -17.68 17.25 -13.84
N SER A 179 -16.85 18.23 -13.46
CA SER A 179 -16.67 19.46 -14.26
C SER A 179 -16.15 19.21 -15.68
N ASP A 180 -15.45 18.09 -15.86
CA ASP A 180 -14.84 17.66 -17.12
C ASP A 180 -15.50 16.38 -17.67
N GLU A 181 -16.65 15.98 -17.16
CA GLU A 181 -17.34 14.75 -17.58
C GLU A 181 -18.67 15.06 -18.26
N ASP A 182 -18.79 14.67 -19.53
CA ASP A 182 -20.05 14.68 -20.25
C ASP A 182 -20.99 13.57 -19.70
N ASP A 183 -22.30 13.80 -19.79
CA ASP A 183 -23.35 12.82 -19.53
C ASP A 183 -23.44 12.23 -18.10
N ILE A 184 -22.82 12.88 -17.10
CA ILE A 184 -22.77 12.39 -15.70
C ILE A 184 -24.14 12.02 -15.12
N GLU A 185 -25.17 12.85 -15.34
CA GLU A 185 -26.52 12.62 -14.83
C GLU A 185 -27.12 11.32 -15.39
N SER A 186 -26.90 11.04 -16.68
CA SER A 186 -27.40 9.83 -17.33
C SER A 186 -26.59 8.59 -16.94
N SER A 187 -25.27 8.74 -16.74
CA SER A 187 -24.41 7.67 -16.24
C SER A 187 -24.69 7.31 -14.79
N LEU A 188 -25.09 8.27 -13.94
CA LEU A 188 -25.48 8.02 -12.55
C LEU A 188 -26.65 7.04 -12.45
N ALA A 189 -27.63 7.11 -13.37
CA ALA A 189 -28.76 6.18 -13.39
C ALA A 189 -28.35 4.74 -13.75
N ASN A 190 -27.20 4.57 -14.43
CA ASN A 190 -26.65 3.27 -14.83
C ASN A 190 -25.45 2.84 -13.97
N THR A 191 -25.21 3.53 -12.86
CA THR A 191 -24.12 3.22 -11.93
C THR A 191 -24.68 2.60 -10.66
N GLU A 192 -24.19 1.40 -10.33
CA GLU A 192 -24.43 0.77 -9.05
C GLU A 192 -23.35 1.19 -8.06
N PHE A 193 -23.80 1.63 -6.87
CA PHE A 193 -22.93 1.91 -5.74
C PHE A 193 -23.20 0.91 -4.62
N THR A 194 -22.15 0.24 -4.16
CA THR A 194 -22.24 -0.63 -2.98
C THR A 194 -21.22 -0.20 -1.95
N VAL A 195 -21.59 -0.22 -0.67
CA VAL A 195 -20.68 0.09 0.43
C VAL A 195 -20.50 -1.13 1.33
N ARG A 196 -19.26 -1.50 1.57
CA ARG A 196 -18.87 -2.62 2.45
C ARG A 196 -17.81 -2.15 3.44
N ARG A 197 -17.62 -2.86 4.55
CA ARG A 197 -16.60 -2.56 5.55
C ARG A 197 -15.81 -3.81 5.92
N ASN A 198 -14.50 -3.68 6.08
CA ASN A 198 -13.65 -4.78 6.53
C ASN A 198 -13.41 -4.74 8.05
N SER A 199 -12.71 -5.76 8.56
CA SER A 199 -12.45 -5.91 10.01
C SER A 199 -11.49 -4.88 10.59
N ILE A 200 -10.68 -4.22 9.76
CA ILE A 200 -9.74 -3.17 10.20
C ILE A 200 -10.33 -1.75 10.07
N GLY A 201 -11.62 -1.66 9.70
CA GLY A 201 -12.38 -0.41 9.68
C GLY A 201 -12.33 0.37 8.36
N ASP A 202 -11.75 -0.16 7.29
CA ASP A 202 -11.85 0.47 5.97
C ASP A 202 -13.25 0.26 5.40
N THR A 203 -13.83 1.34 4.87
CA THR A 203 -15.11 1.36 4.17
C THR A 203 -14.87 1.43 2.67
N PHE A 204 -15.37 0.47 1.90
CA PHE A 204 -15.16 0.33 0.47
C PHE A 204 -16.40 0.81 -0.27
N LEU A 205 -16.27 1.92 -1.00
CA LEU A 205 -17.25 2.36 -2.00
C LEU A 205 -16.91 1.69 -3.33
N VAL A 206 -17.76 0.77 -3.77
CA VAL A 206 -17.64 0.12 -5.07
C VAL A 206 -18.49 0.88 -6.08
N ILE A 207 -17.88 1.27 -7.19
CA ILE A 207 -18.54 1.93 -8.33
C ILE A 207 -18.46 0.97 -9.52
N GLN A 208 -19.60 0.46 -9.97
CA GLN A 208 -19.68 -0.45 -11.12
C GLN A 208 -20.93 -0.20 -11.95
N SER A 209 -20.96 -0.75 -13.18
CA SER A 209 -22.14 -0.64 -14.03
C SER A 209 -23.28 -1.46 -13.43
N SER A 210 -24.49 -0.90 -13.38
CA SER A 210 -25.70 -1.65 -13.03
C SER A 210 -26.10 -2.67 -14.10
N ARG A 211 -25.47 -2.59 -15.28
CA ARG A 211 -25.69 -3.45 -16.44
C ARG A 211 -24.45 -4.30 -16.70
N SER A 212 -24.59 -5.62 -16.58
CA SER A 212 -23.49 -6.56 -16.80
C SER A 212 -22.93 -6.53 -18.24
N ASP A 213 -23.72 -6.07 -19.21
CA ASP A 213 -23.40 -6.01 -20.63
C ASP A 213 -22.78 -4.68 -21.08
N ASP A 214 -22.81 -3.64 -20.24
CA ASP A 214 -22.33 -2.30 -20.59
C ASP A 214 -21.41 -1.75 -19.50
N ALA A 215 -20.15 -2.20 -19.54
CA ALA A 215 -19.11 -1.71 -18.63
C ALA A 215 -18.84 -0.21 -18.78
N SER A 216 -19.16 0.38 -19.95
CA SER A 216 -18.92 1.80 -20.21
C SER A 216 -19.98 2.72 -19.61
N ALA A 217 -21.15 2.19 -19.23
CA ALA A 217 -22.28 2.99 -18.76
C ALA A 217 -21.97 3.84 -17.51
N CYS A 218 -21.02 3.40 -16.66
CA CYS A 218 -20.60 4.13 -15.46
C CYS A 218 -19.23 4.80 -15.58
N ASP A 219 -18.59 4.80 -16.76
CA ASP A 219 -17.21 5.27 -16.91
C ASP A 219 -17.05 6.75 -16.54
N SER A 220 -17.99 7.61 -16.94
CA SER A 220 -17.97 9.04 -16.57
C SER A 220 -18.07 9.26 -15.06
N VAL A 221 -18.90 8.47 -14.37
CA VAL A 221 -19.03 8.53 -12.91
C VAL A 221 -17.76 8.03 -12.24
N ALA A 222 -17.22 6.90 -12.67
CA ALA A 222 -15.97 6.37 -12.14
C ALA A 222 -14.81 7.35 -12.31
N ARG A 223 -14.68 7.99 -13.49
CA ARG A 223 -13.66 9.02 -13.73
C ARG A 223 -13.88 10.25 -12.85
N ALA A 224 -15.12 10.72 -12.66
CA ALA A 224 -15.41 11.84 -11.76
C ALA A 224 -14.92 11.58 -10.32
N TYR A 225 -15.18 10.39 -9.78
CA TYR A 225 -14.71 9.99 -8.45
C TYR A 225 -13.17 9.85 -8.38
N LEU A 226 -12.55 9.28 -9.42
CA LEU A 226 -11.09 9.09 -9.46
C LEU A 226 -10.32 10.40 -9.67
N ARG A 227 -10.88 11.34 -10.45
CA ARG A 227 -10.22 12.61 -10.79
C ARG A 227 -10.47 13.72 -9.78
N LEU A 228 -11.51 13.64 -8.94
CA LEU A 228 -11.85 14.70 -7.99
C LEU A 228 -10.62 15.02 -7.10
N PRO A 229 -10.00 16.21 -7.20
CA PRO A 229 -8.74 16.46 -6.52
C PRO A 229 -8.85 16.43 -4.99
N LYS A 230 -9.96 16.95 -4.45
CA LYS A 230 -10.20 17.02 -3.00
C LYS A 230 -11.68 16.83 -2.68
N PRO A 231 -12.11 15.64 -2.19
CA PRO A 231 -13.43 15.48 -1.57
C PRO A 231 -13.50 16.18 -0.20
N SER A 232 -14.71 16.36 0.33
CA SER A 232 -14.91 16.85 1.70
C SER A 232 -14.38 15.84 2.72
N LEU A 233 -13.22 16.14 3.30
CA LEU A 233 -12.60 15.30 4.33
C LEU A 233 -13.42 15.27 5.63
N GLU A 234 -14.18 16.33 5.90
CA GLU A 234 -15.13 16.38 7.02
C GLU A 234 -16.23 15.33 6.84
N ASN A 235 -16.83 15.26 5.65
CA ASN A 235 -17.83 14.24 5.34
C ASN A 235 -17.24 12.83 5.32
N ILE A 236 -16.03 12.66 4.78
CA ILE A 236 -15.33 11.36 4.85
C ILE A 236 -15.12 10.94 6.31
N ALA A 237 -14.77 11.87 7.21
CA ALA A 237 -14.62 11.57 8.63
C ALA A 237 -15.94 11.12 9.29
N LEU A 238 -17.08 11.65 8.86
CA LEU A 238 -18.41 11.26 9.36
C LEU A 238 -18.79 9.81 9.03
N VAL A 239 -18.18 9.19 8.00
CA VAL A 239 -18.39 7.77 7.66
C VAL A 239 -17.89 6.85 8.78
N GLY A 240 -16.91 7.30 9.56
CA GLY A 240 -16.28 6.55 10.62
C GLY A 240 -15.39 5.41 10.11
N GLY A 241 -14.85 4.63 11.06
CA GLY A 241 -13.85 3.61 10.76
C GLY A 241 -12.46 4.23 10.52
N ARG A 242 -11.61 3.49 9.80
CA ARG A 242 -10.22 3.88 9.52
C ARG A 242 -10.11 4.83 8.33
N GLY A 243 -10.87 4.55 7.27
CA GLY A 243 -10.86 5.32 6.04
C GLY A 243 -11.87 4.84 5.00
N VAL A 244 -11.99 5.61 3.92
CA VAL A 244 -12.84 5.30 2.77
C VAL A 244 -11.95 4.94 1.58
N CYS A 245 -12.16 3.73 1.04
CA CYS A 245 -11.53 3.23 -0.17
C CYS A 245 -12.54 3.31 -1.32
N VAL A 246 -12.32 4.21 -2.29
CA VAL A 246 -13.06 4.20 -3.54
C VAL A 246 -12.48 3.11 -4.42
N VAL A 247 -13.31 2.18 -4.88
CA VAL A 247 -12.92 1.03 -5.70
C VAL A 247 -13.70 1.06 -7.00
N VAL A 248 -12.97 1.09 -8.12
CA VAL A 248 -13.52 0.93 -9.46
C VAL A 248 -13.02 -0.41 -10.00
N PRO A 249 -13.85 -1.48 -9.97
CA PRO A 249 -13.41 -2.85 -10.26
C PRO A 249 -12.92 -3.08 -11.70
N ARG A 250 -13.34 -2.20 -12.62
CA ARG A 250 -12.89 -2.19 -14.01
C ARG A 250 -12.44 -0.77 -14.35
N THR A 251 -11.18 -0.61 -14.70
CA THR A 251 -10.63 0.70 -15.03
C THR A 251 -11.41 1.35 -16.18
N PRO A 252 -11.99 2.55 -15.98
CA PRO A 252 -12.88 3.17 -16.96
C PRO A 252 -12.11 3.57 -18.21
N ALA A 253 -12.75 3.52 -19.39
CA ALA A 253 -12.13 4.02 -20.61
C ALA A 253 -11.82 5.52 -20.49
N GLY A 254 -10.88 6.05 -21.27
CA GLY A 254 -10.55 7.48 -21.27
C GLY A 254 -9.90 8.03 -19.99
N LEU A 255 -9.66 7.19 -18.99
CA LEU A 255 -8.83 7.54 -17.83
C LEU A 255 -7.35 7.41 -18.21
N ASP A 256 -6.63 8.53 -18.15
CA ASP A 256 -5.19 8.60 -18.37
C ASP A 256 -4.46 8.03 -17.15
N ILE A 257 -3.88 6.85 -17.30
CA ILE A 257 -3.13 6.14 -16.26
C ILE A 257 -1.87 5.51 -16.84
N PRO A 258 -0.77 5.48 -16.07
CA PRO A 258 0.44 4.82 -16.51
C PRO A 258 0.22 3.32 -16.74
N LEU A 259 0.74 2.82 -17.86
CA LEU A 259 0.80 1.39 -18.17
C LEU A 259 1.92 0.70 -17.37
N SER A 260 1.84 -0.62 -17.21
CA SER A 260 2.96 -1.41 -16.68
C SER A 260 4.17 -1.34 -17.62
N ALA A 261 5.33 -1.82 -17.15
CA ALA A 261 6.53 -1.95 -17.99
C ALA A 261 6.30 -2.86 -19.23
N SER A 262 5.35 -3.79 -19.17
CA SER A 262 4.95 -4.65 -20.30
C SER A 262 3.88 -4.04 -21.19
N GLY A 263 3.46 -2.79 -20.93
CA GLY A 263 2.38 -2.11 -21.66
C GLY A 263 0.97 -2.55 -21.24
N ALA A 264 0.83 -3.32 -20.17
CA ALA A 264 -0.48 -3.71 -19.65
C ALA A 264 -1.17 -2.51 -18.99
N ARG A 265 -2.48 -2.39 -19.17
CA ARG A 265 -3.30 -1.40 -18.48
C ARG A 265 -3.76 -1.94 -17.13
N PRO A 266 -3.78 -1.12 -16.06
CA PRO A 266 -4.41 -1.50 -14.80
C PRO A 266 -5.84 -2.00 -15.00
N GLU A 267 -6.18 -3.12 -14.41
CA GLU A 267 -7.50 -3.75 -14.49
C GLU A 267 -8.52 -3.06 -13.60
N TYR A 268 -8.09 -2.55 -12.45
CA TYR A 268 -8.91 -1.82 -11.49
C TYR A 268 -8.20 -0.57 -10.99
N CYS A 269 -8.97 0.38 -10.45
CA CYS A 269 -8.46 1.59 -9.83
C CYS A 269 -8.99 1.76 -8.41
N VAL A 270 -8.18 2.34 -7.53
CA VAL A 270 -8.58 2.68 -6.16
C VAL A 270 -8.12 4.07 -5.73
N ARG A 271 -8.77 4.64 -4.71
CA ARG A 271 -8.27 5.77 -3.92
C ARG A 271 -8.58 5.51 -2.45
N TRP A 272 -7.76 6.03 -1.53
CA TRP A 272 -7.96 5.81 -0.10
C TRP A 272 -7.76 7.09 0.72
N PHE A 273 -8.73 7.38 1.57
CA PHE A 273 -8.78 8.59 2.40
C PHE A 273 -9.00 8.22 3.87
N GLY A 274 -8.21 8.75 4.78
CA GLY A 274 -8.25 8.39 6.21
C GLY A 274 -8.11 9.60 7.13
N PRO A 275 -9.01 10.60 7.07
CA PRO A 275 -8.86 11.83 7.84
C PRO A 275 -8.85 11.58 9.37
N LEU A 276 -9.57 10.57 9.86
CA LEU A 276 -9.57 10.20 11.28
C LEU A 276 -8.24 9.60 11.76
N VAL A 277 -7.39 9.13 10.84
CA VAL A 277 -6.02 8.69 11.13
C VAL A 277 -4.98 9.73 10.68
N GLY A 278 -5.41 10.96 10.38
CA GLY A 278 -4.53 12.06 10.01
C GLY A 278 -4.05 12.05 8.55
N ILE A 279 -4.61 11.18 7.70
CA ILE A 279 -4.21 11.05 6.30
C ILE A 279 -5.32 11.61 5.40
N GLU A 280 -5.09 12.77 4.78
CA GLU A 280 -6.06 13.33 3.82
C GLU A 280 -6.32 12.35 2.67
N GLU A 281 -5.27 11.91 1.97
CA GLU A 281 -5.29 10.84 0.96
C GLU A 281 -3.94 10.11 0.98
N ASP A 282 -3.96 8.78 1.08
CA ASP A 282 -2.73 7.98 1.10
C ASP A 282 -2.22 7.73 -0.33
N PRO A 283 -0.90 7.87 -0.61
CA PRO A 283 -0.36 7.63 -1.94
C PRO A 283 -0.65 6.23 -2.49
N VAL A 284 -0.34 5.19 -1.71
CA VAL A 284 -0.62 3.78 -2.04
C VAL A 284 -0.83 2.96 -0.77
N THR A 285 -2.01 2.35 -0.63
CA THR A 285 -2.45 1.73 0.62
C THR A 285 -2.45 0.20 0.51
N GLY A 286 -1.29 -0.42 0.75
CA GLY A 286 -1.17 -1.89 0.67
C GLY A 286 -2.14 -2.66 1.56
N SER A 287 -2.50 -2.10 2.72
CA SER A 287 -3.51 -2.71 3.62
C SER A 287 -4.92 -2.70 3.02
N ALA A 288 -5.30 -1.65 2.27
CA ALA A 288 -6.59 -1.64 1.56
C ALA A 288 -6.63 -2.73 0.49
N CYS A 289 -5.52 -3.04 -0.17
CA CYS A 289 -5.43 -4.13 -1.14
C CYS A 289 -5.76 -5.51 -0.54
N CYS A 290 -5.59 -5.69 0.78
CA CYS A 290 -6.00 -6.92 1.48
C CYS A 290 -7.53 -7.09 1.54
N GLY A 291 -8.29 -6.00 1.38
CA GLY A 291 -9.74 -6.03 1.18
C GLY A 291 -10.17 -5.95 -0.29
N VAL A 292 -9.44 -5.19 -1.12
CA VAL A 292 -9.73 -5.07 -2.55
C VAL A 292 -9.58 -6.41 -3.27
N ALA A 293 -8.50 -7.16 -3.04
CA ALA A 293 -8.26 -8.42 -3.75
C ALA A 293 -9.39 -9.45 -3.59
N PRO A 294 -9.82 -9.81 -2.36
CA PRO A 294 -10.95 -10.73 -2.19
C PRO A 294 -12.29 -10.13 -2.66
N LEU A 295 -12.46 -8.81 -2.55
CA LEU A 295 -13.65 -8.14 -3.08
C LEU A 295 -13.74 -8.30 -4.61
N LEU A 296 -12.66 -8.04 -5.34
CA LEU A 296 -12.61 -8.18 -6.80
C LEU A 296 -12.82 -9.62 -7.26
N ASP A 297 -12.30 -10.60 -6.52
CA ASP A 297 -12.56 -12.02 -6.78
C ASP A 297 -14.05 -12.37 -6.70
N GLU A 298 -14.81 -11.68 -5.84
CA GLU A 298 -16.24 -11.87 -5.68
C GLU A 298 -17.05 -11.13 -6.76
N ILE A 299 -16.80 -9.84 -6.96
CA ILE A 299 -17.70 -8.96 -7.74
C ILE A 299 -17.28 -8.77 -9.20
N ALA A 300 -16.01 -8.97 -9.50
CA ALA A 300 -15.46 -8.70 -10.83
C ALA A 300 -14.37 -9.71 -11.18
N PRO A 301 -14.67 -11.03 -11.21
CA PRO A 301 -13.71 -12.08 -11.55
C PRO A 301 -12.97 -11.74 -12.86
N PRO A 302 -11.68 -12.12 -12.98
CA PRO A 302 -10.90 -11.74 -14.15
C PRO A 302 -11.51 -12.43 -15.38
N LEU A 303 -11.57 -11.70 -16.50
CA LEU A 303 -12.07 -12.28 -17.75
C LEU A 303 -11.11 -13.35 -18.27
N GLU A 304 -9.82 -13.12 -18.09
CA GLU A 304 -8.74 -14.05 -18.41
C GLU A 304 -7.79 -14.14 -17.20
N PRO A 305 -7.41 -15.34 -16.74
CA PRO A 305 -6.44 -15.49 -15.67
C PRO A 305 -5.09 -14.90 -16.06
N SER A 306 -4.47 -14.12 -15.18
CA SER A 306 -3.09 -13.67 -15.38
C SER A 306 -2.13 -14.85 -15.23
N ARG A 307 -1.02 -14.78 -15.98
CA ARG A 307 -0.01 -15.87 -15.98
C ARG A 307 0.65 -16.06 -14.61
N ASP A 308 0.79 -14.99 -13.84
CA ASP A 308 1.42 -14.98 -12.52
C ASP A 308 0.39 -14.99 -11.37
N GLY A 309 -0.91 -15.03 -11.68
CA GLY A 309 -2.01 -15.06 -10.72
C GLY A 309 -2.31 -13.70 -10.07
N PHE A 310 -1.56 -12.64 -10.38
CA PHE A 310 -1.81 -11.30 -9.87
C PHE A 310 -2.81 -10.54 -10.73
N ARG A 311 -3.69 -9.79 -10.08
CA ARG A 311 -4.43 -8.70 -10.71
C ARG A 311 -3.64 -7.41 -10.61
N PHE A 312 -3.52 -6.71 -11.72
CA PHE A 312 -2.80 -5.45 -11.79
C PHE A 312 -3.75 -4.26 -11.57
N GLY A 313 -3.45 -3.40 -10.61
CA GLY A 313 -4.25 -2.22 -10.28
C GLY A 313 -3.44 -0.95 -10.14
N TYR A 314 -4.17 0.17 -10.05
CA TYR A 314 -3.61 1.50 -9.87
C TYR A 314 -4.29 2.25 -8.72
N GLN A 315 -3.52 2.75 -7.76
CA GLN A 315 -4.03 3.71 -6.79
C GLN A 315 -3.92 5.12 -7.38
N HIS A 316 -5.06 5.71 -7.70
CA HIS A 316 -5.20 6.98 -8.41
C HIS A 316 -5.12 8.19 -7.46
N SER A 317 -4.09 8.21 -6.61
CA SER A 317 -3.76 9.35 -5.76
C SER A 317 -2.94 10.40 -6.53
N ARG A 318 -2.65 11.54 -5.89
CA ARG A 318 -1.74 12.56 -6.45
C ARG A 318 -0.35 12.00 -6.86
N ARG A 319 0.17 11.00 -6.15
CA ARG A 319 1.45 10.37 -6.48
C ARG A 319 1.30 9.22 -7.47
N GLY A 320 0.14 8.56 -7.49
CA GLY A 320 -0.08 7.36 -8.28
C GLY A 320 0.73 6.17 -7.79
N GLY A 321 0.26 4.95 -8.06
CA GLY A 321 1.07 3.77 -7.77
C GLY A 321 0.51 2.49 -8.34
N HIS A 322 1.43 1.61 -8.73
CA HIS A 322 1.12 0.31 -9.29
C HIS A 322 1.14 -0.76 -8.21
N VAL A 323 0.05 -1.51 -8.10
CA VAL A 323 -0.10 -2.60 -7.13
C VAL A 323 -0.58 -3.85 -7.82
N TRP A 324 0.01 -4.98 -7.47
CA TRP A 324 -0.41 -6.29 -7.89
C TRP A 324 -0.96 -7.04 -6.69
N CYS A 325 -2.15 -7.62 -6.80
CA CYS A 325 -2.73 -8.38 -5.71
C CYS A 325 -3.26 -9.74 -6.17
N ALA A 326 -3.06 -10.77 -5.36
CA ALA A 326 -3.58 -12.10 -5.59
C ALA A 326 -4.11 -12.69 -4.28
N VAL A 327 -5.28 -13.32 -4.31
CA VAL A 327 -5.80 -14.07 -3.18
C VAL A 327 -5.17 -15.46 -3.18
N THR A 328 -4.57 -15.86 -2.06
CA THR A 328 -4.09 -17.22 -1.83
C THR A 328 -5.03 -17.89 -0.85
N ARG A 329 -5.83 -18.83 -1.37
CA ARG A 329 -6.79 -19.60 -0.57
C ARG A 329 -6.08 -20.76 0.10
N SER A 330 -6.19 -20.85 1.43
CA SER A 330 -5.62 -21.94 2.23
C SER A 330 -6.69 -22.55 3.12
N SER A 331 -6.46 -23.75 3.67
CA SER A 331 -7.44 -24.45 4.52
C SER A 331 -7.76 -23.75 5.85
N GLY A 332 -6.98 -22.72 6.23
CA GLY A 332 -7.17 -21.96 7.48
C GLY A 332 -7.79 -20.58 7.26
N ARG A 333 -7.01 -19.66 6.67
CA ARG A 333 -7.43 -18.29 6.37
C ARG A 333 -6.94 -17.90 4.98
N ASP A 334 -7.75 -17.14 4.27
CA ASP A 334 -7.34 -16.54 3.01
C ASP A 334 -6.25 -15.50 3.27
N ARG A 335 -5.23 -15.51 2.42
CA ARG A 335 -4.13 -14.56 2.42
C ARG A 335 -4.19 -13.73 1.15
N VAL A 336 -3.57 -12.56 1.17
CA VAL A 336 -3.38 -11.72 -0.02
C VAL A 336 -1.91 -11.49 -0.22
N ARG A 337 -1.41 -11.88 -1.39
CA ARG A 337 -0.10 -11.48 -1.87
C ARG A 337 -0.25 -10.09 -2.47
N VAL A 338 0.46 -9.12 -1.93
CA VAL A 338 0.50 -7.73 -2.40
C VAL A 338 1.91 -7.45 -2.91
N ALA A 339 2.02 -7.02 -4.16
CA ALA A 339 3.29 -6.82 -4.81
C ALA A 339 3.40 -5.43 -5.45
N GLY A 340 4.62 -4.91 -5.53
CA GLY A 340 4.91 -3.58 -6.03
C GLY A 340 6.40 -3.36 -6.30
N ARG A 341 6.71 -2.38 -7.15
CA ARG A 341 8.10 -1.95 -7.40
C ARG A 341 8.57 -1.03 -6.28
N CYS A 342 9.85 -1.14 -5.91
CA CYS A 342 10.48 -0.22 -4.96
C CYS A 342 11.61 0.56 -5.63
N VAL A 343 11.54 1.88 -5.56
CA VAL A 343 12.47 2.78 -6.25
C VAL A 343 13.12 3.73 -5.25
N SER A 344 14.44 3.90 -5.35
CA SER A 344 15.16 4.88 -4.54
C SER A 344 15.05 6.27 -5.11
N SER A 345 14.84 7.26 -4.23
CA SER A 345 15.17 8.64 -4.58
C SER A 345 16.68 8.87 -4.44
N THR A 346 17.22 9.85 -5.15
CA THR A 346 18.65 10.22 -5.08
C THR A 346 19.05 10.90 -3.76
N ARG A 347 18.09 11.21 -2.87
CA ARG A 347 18.33 11.91 -1.61
C ARG A 347 18.81 10.92 -0.55
N ARG A 348 20.10 10.97 -0.22
CA ARG A 348 20.66 10.38 1.02
C ARG A 348 20.70 11.50 2.06
N GLY A 349 20.06 11.29 3.21
CA GLY A 349 20.35 12.11 4.38
C GLY A 349 21.65 11.63 5.03
N VAL A 350 22.42 12.55 5.61
CA VAL A 350 23.66 12.28 6.34
C VAL A 350 23.42 12.48 7.81
#